data_AF-A0A183NQ12-F1
#
_entry.id   AF-A0A183NQ12-F1
#
_cell.length_a   1.000
_cell.length_b   1.000
_cell.length_c   1.000
_cell.angle_alpha   90.00
_cell.angle_beta   90.00
_cell.angle_gamma   90.00
#
_symmetry.space_group_name_H-M   'P 1'
#
loop_
_entity.id
_entity.type
_entity.pdbx_description
1 polymer ?
#
loop_
_entity_poly.entity_id
_entity_poly.type
_entity_poly.pdbx_seq_one_letter_code
_entity_poly.pdbx_strand_id
1 'polypeptide(L)'
;FEFINTGVDLKQSVITPDESTNPWWATLISVCSKHGSKVQKRIFPGGTDARFVREYHLLPHATNNKPIQAIGFSPIKNTPVLLHDHDEWLDKTEFLRGCRLYSDLVQALAELP
;
A
#
# COMPACT_ATOMS: atom_id res chain seq x y z
N PHE A 1 2.68 -1.00 6.23
CA PHE A 1 1.87 -0.80 7.45
C PHE A 1 1.15 -2.09 7.75
N GLU A 2 1.60 -2.83 8.76
CA GLU A 2 0.99 -4.10 9.17
C GLU A 2 1.31 -4.31 10.65
N PHE A 3 0.35 -4.83 11.41
CA PHE A 3 0.57 -5.17 12.81
C PHE A 3 1.36 -6.48 12.91
N ILE A 4 2.33 -6.52 13.82
CA ILE A 4 2.82 -7.79 14.37
C ILE A 4 2.11 -7.98 15.70
N ASN A 5 1.13 -8.88 15.76
CA ASN A 5 0.58 -9.28 17.05
C ASN A 5 1.52 -10.32 17.68
N THR A 6 2.56 -9.85 18.39
CA THR A 6 3.53 -10.71 19.09
C THR A 6 3.10 -11.06 20.53
N GLY A 7 1.97 -10.54 21.01
CA GLY A 7 1.64 -10.59 22.44
C GLY A 7 2.60 -9.77 23.32
N VAL A 8 3.45 -8.94 22.71
CA VAL A 8 4.36 -8.02 23.39
C VAL A 8 4.15 -6.63 22.81
N ASP A 9 3.98 -5.65 23.70
CA ASP A 9 3.79 -4.24 23.37
C ASP A 9 5.11 -3.66 22.83
N LEU A 10 5.44 -3.99 21.58
CA LEU A 10 6.55 -3.37 20.89
C LEU A 10 6.17 -1.91 20.69
N LYS A 11 6.87 -1.01 21.40
CA LYS A 11 6.86 0.45 21.17
C LYS A 11 7.45 0.80 19.79
N GLN A 12 6.94 0.19 18.73
CA GLN A 12 7.26 0.57 17.37
C GLN A 12 6.40 1.79 17.04
N SER A 13 7.04 2.95 16.94
CA SER A 13 6.35 4.14 16.48
C SER A 13 5.73 3.85 15.11
N VAL A 14 4.42 4.01 15.00
CA VAL A 14 3.75 3.97 13.70
C VAL A 14 4.19 5.23 12.97
N ILE A 15 5.19 5.10 12.11
CA ILE A 15 5.66 6.20 11.26
C ILE A 15 4.52 6.54 10.30
N THR A 16 3.78 7.61 10.57
CA THR A 16 2.79 8.10 9.61
C THR A 16 3.56 8.71 8.44
N PRO A 17 3.31 8.27 7.20
CA PRO A 17 3.98 8.85 6.04
C PRO A 17 3.59 10.31 5.86
N ASP A 18 4.62 11.14 5.72
CA ASP A 18 4.52 12.55 5.40
C ASP A 18 4.79 12.75 3.90
N GLU A 19 3.79 13.24 3.19
CA GLU A 19 3.85 13.51 1.76
C GLU A 19 4.89 14.56 1.38
N SER A 20 5.24 15.47 2.29
CA SER A 20 6.24 16.50 2.00
C SER A 20 7.66 15.96 1.97
N THR A 21 7.88 14.80 2.58
CA THR A 21 9.21 14.19 2.73
C THR A 21 9.34 12.80 2.08
N ASN A 22 8.22 12.15 1.72
CA ASN A 22 8.23 10.83 1.08
C ASN A 22 7.72 10.89 -0.38
N PRO A 23 8.62 10.80 -1.38
CA PRO A 23 8.24 10.92 -2.78
C PRO A 23 7.29 9.80 -3.25
N TRP A 24 7.39 8.60 -2.69
CA TRP A 24 6.49 7.48 -3.03
C TRP A 24 5.05 7.77 -2.63
N TRP A 25 4.86 8.35 -1.43
CA TRP A 25 3.54 8.78 -0.96
C TRP A 25 3.00 9.99 -1.72
N ALA A 26 3.86 10.98 -1.98
CA ALA A 26 3.51 12.15 -2.76
C ALA A 26 3.01 11.74 -4.17
N THR A 27 3.74 10.85 -4.85
CA THR A 27 3.36 10.34 -6.16
C THR A 27 2.05 9.56 -6.11
N LEU A 28 1.88 8.64 -5.14
CA LEU A 28 0.62 7.92 -4.97
C LEU A 28 -0.58 8.86 -4.82
N ILE A 29 -0.46 9.89 -3.98
CA ILE A 29 -1.55 10.85 -3.72
C ILE A 29 -1.81 11.74 -4.93
N SER A 30 -0.77 12.18 -5.62
CA SER A 30 -0.88 12.94 -6.87
C SER A 30 -1.64 12.15 -7.93
N VAL A 31 -1.26 10.89 -8.16
CA VAL A 31 -1.93 10.01 -9.13
C VAL A 31 -3.39 9.77 -8.74
N CYS A 32 -3.67 9.44 -7.47
CA CYS A 32 -5.05 9.28 -7.00
C CYS A 32 -5.89 10.55 -7.22
N SER A 33 -5.30 11.73 -6.97
CA SER A 33 -5.96 13.02 -7.14
C SER A 33 -6.28 13.31 -8.62
N LYS A 34 -5.37 12.96 -9.55
CA LYS A 34 -5.61 13.03 -11.00
C LYS A 34 -6.80 12.16 -11.43
N HIS A 35 -7.01 11.03 -10.77
CA HIS A 35 -8.18 10.15 -10.96
C HIS A 35 -9.39 10.56 -10.11
N GLY A 36 -9.43 11.79 -9.59
CA GLY A 36 -10.56 12.36 -8.84
C GLY A 36 -10.85 11.65 -7.53
N SER A 37 -9.84 11.02 -6.91
CA SER A 37 -10.00 10.21 -5.70
C SER A 37 -9.06 10.67 -4.60
N LYS A 38 -9.57 10.72 -3.36
CA LYS A 38 -8.76 11.01 -2.17
C LYS A 38 -8.20 9.72 -1.60
N VAL A 39 -6.95 9.74 -1.14
CA VAL A 39 -6.33 8.61 -0.45
C VAL A 39 -6.75 8.59 1.01
N GLN A 40 -7.20 7.44 1.49
CA GLN A 40 -7.46 7.22 2.89
C GLN A 40 -6.34 6.38 3.51
N LYS A 41 -5.51 7.01 4.35
CA LYS A 41 -4.45 6.31 5.09
C LYS A 41 -5.08 5.49 6.22
N ARG A 42 -4.81 4.19 6.27
CA ARG A 42 -5.25 3.29 7.33
C ARG A 42 -4.18 2.25 7.61
N ILE A 43 -4.18 1.72 8.84
CA ILE A 43 -3.45 0.50 9.13
C ILE A 43 -4.34 -0.67 8.70
N PHE A 44 -3.82 -1.50 7.80
CA PHE A 44 -4.53 -2.69 7.35
C PHE A 44 -4.28 -3.83 8.35
N PRO A 45 -5.32 -4.38 9.00
CA PRO A 45 -5.15 -5.42 10.02
C PRO A 45 -4.88 -6.81 9.43
N GLY A 46 -5.03 -6.99 8.11
CA GLY A 46 -4.79 -8.25 7.43
C GLY A 46 -3.31 -8.53 7.18
N GLY A 47 -3.00 -9.82 6.94
CA GLY A 47 -1.68 -10.26 6.54
C GLY A 47 -1.40 -9.88 5.07
N THR A 48 -0.27 -9.24 4.78
CA THR A 48 0.13 -8.90 3.40
C THR A 48 1.57 -9.33 3.12
N ASP A 49 1.89 -9.53 1.85
CA ASP A 49 3.27 -9.81 1.41
C ASP A 49 4.24 -8.68 1.78
N ALA A 50 3.72 -7.47 2.01
CA ALA A 50 4.51 -6.32 2.39
C ALA A 50 5.29 -6.54 3.71
N ARG A 51 4.82 -7.41 4.62
CA ARG A 51 5.60 -7.82 5.80
C ARG A 51 6.92 -8.47 5.40
N PHE A 52 6.85 -9.47 4.54
CA PHE A 52 8.04 -10.19 4.09
C PHE A 52 8.95 -9.31 3.24
N VAL A 53 8.37 -8.44 2.40
CA VAL A 53 9.16 -7.47 1.61
C VAL A 53 9.98 -6.55 2.52
N ARG A 54 9.38 -6.00 3.59
CA ARG A 54 10.10 -5.17 4.57
C ARG A 54 11.23 -5.93 5.25
N GLU A 55 11.00 -7.20 5.55
CA GLU A 55 11.94 -8.09 6.25
C GLU A 55 12.97 -8.74 5.32
N TYR A 56 12.95 -8.47 4.01
CA TYR A 56 13.87 -9.07 3.04
C TYR A 56 15.34 -9.01 3.49
N HIS A 57 15.76 -7.89 4.07
CA HIS A 57 17.12 -7.67 4.58
C HIS A 57 17.58 -8.62 5.70
N LEU A 58 16.66 -9.34 6.33
CA LEU A 58 16.93 -10.32 7.38
C LEU A 58 17.23 -11.71 6.82
N LEU A 59 16.99 -11.94 5.52
CA LEU A 59 17.20 -13.25 4.90
C LEU A 59 18.70 -13.53 4.69
N PRO A 60 19.17 -14.79 4.85
CA PRO A 60 20.58 -15.13 4.67
C PRO A 60 21.16 -14.83 3.28
N HIS A 61 20.28 -14.77 2.27
CA HIS A 61 20.63 -14.50 0.87
C HIS A 61 20.21 -13.10 0.42
N ALA A 62 19.89 -12.20 1.36
CA ALA A 62 19.52 -10.84 1.03
C ALA A 62 20.70 -10.11 0.37
N THR A 63 20.46 -9.49 -0.77
CA THR A 63 21.46 -8.67 -1.47
C THR A 63 21.52 -7.24 -0.93
N ASN A 64 20.55 -6.85 -0.09
CA ASN A 64 20.45 -5.52 0.51
C ASN A 64 20.32 -5.67 2.04
N ASN A 65 21.07 -4.86 2.79
CA ASN A 65 21.09 -4.86 4.26
C ASN A 65 20.12 -3.86 4.89
N LYS A 66 19.23 -3.24 4.11
CA LYS A 66 18.22 -2.29 4.59
C LYS A 66 16.80 -2.79 4.32
N PRO A 67 15.83 -2.49 5.22
CA PRO A 67 14.42 -2.76 4.96
C PRO A 67 13.95 -2.14 3.65
N ILE A 68 13.16 -2.90 2.89
CA ILE A 68 12.48 -2.37 1.70
C ILE A 68 11.21 -1.66 2.16
N GLN A 69 11.04 -0.40 1.78
CA GLN A 69 9.80 0.33 2.05
C GLN A 69 8.68 -0.23 1.17
N ALA A 70 7.54 -0.56 1.76
CA ALA A 70 6.40 -1.15 1.05
C ALA A 70 5.09 -0.47 1.46
N ILE A 71 4.34 0.02 0.46
CA ILE A 71 3.03 0.64 0.61
C ILE A 71 1.98 -0.33 0.09
N GLY A 72 1.06 -0.73 0.97
CA GLY A 72 -0.15 -1.43 0.56
C GLY A 72 -1.17 -0.40 0.06
N PHE A 73 -1.74 -0.63 -1.12
CA PHE A 73 -2.70 0.27 -1.74
C PHE A 73 -3.79 -0.55 -2.44
N SER A 74 -5.02 -0.05 -2.40
CA SER A 74 -6.13 -0.57 -3.18
C SER A 74 -6.86 0.60 -3.84
N PRO A 75 -7.10 0.56 -5.17
CA PRO A 75 -7.89 1.57 -5.86
C PRO A 75 -9.39 1.29 -5.78
N ILE A 76 -9.81 0.19 -5.13
CA ILE A 76 -11.21 -0.16 -4.96
C ILE A 76 -11.87 0.92 -4.12
N LYS A 77 -12.92 1.52 -4.68
CA LYS A 77 -13.77 2.50 -4.01
C LYS A 77 -15.22 2.22 -4.33
N ASN A 78 -16.13 2.89 -3.60
CA ASN A 78 -17.59 2.76 -3.78
C ASN A 78 -18.09 1.30 -3.70
N THR A 79 -17.33 0.42 -3.06
CA THR A 79 -17.62 -1.00 -2.89
C THR A 79 -17.53 -1.33 -1.41
N PRO A 80 -18.47 -2.10 -0.83
CA PRO A 80 -18.37 -2.55 0.56
C PRO A 80 -17.07 -3.33 0.80
N VAL A 81 -16.59 -3.36 2.05
CA VAL A 81 -15.44 -4.18 2.42
C VAL A 81 -15.93 -5.62 2.58
N LEU A 82 -15.65 -6.46 1.58
CA LEU A 82 -16.11 -7.86 1.50
C LEU A 82 -14.95 -8.86 1.38
N LEU A 83 -13.73 -8.46 1.77
CA LEU A 83 -12.57 -9.35 1.69
C LEU A 83 -12.86 -10.64 2.47
N HIS A 84 -12.80 -11.77 1.76
CA HIS A 84 -13.07 -13.12 2.26
C HIS A 84 -14.53 -13.41 2.64
N ASP A 85 -15.48 -12.56 2.25
CA ASP A 85 -16.90 -12.89 2.41
C ASP A 85 -17.37 -13.82 1.27
N HIS A 86 -18.45 -14.55 1.52
CA HIS A 86 -19.01 -15.52 0.58
C HIS A 86 -19.58 -14.88 -0.69
N ASP A 87 -19.87 -13.58 -0.63
CA ASP A 87 -20.42 -12.76 -1.71
C ASP A 87 -19.45 -11.65 -2.17
N GLU A 88 -18.13 -11.84 -1.97
CA GLU A 88 -17.11 -10.88 -2.42
C GLU A 88 -17.30 -10.49 -3.90
N TRP A 89 -17.53 -9.20 -4.16
CA TRP A 89 -17.76 -8.66 -5.50
C TRP A 89 -17.08 -7.30 -5.69
N LEU A 90 -16.90 -6.92 -6.97
CA LEU A 90 -16.40 -5.61 -7.37
C LEU A 90 -17.14 -5.13 -8.62
N ASP A 91 -17.55 -3.87 -8.63
CA ASP A 91 -18.16 -3.27 -9.81
C ASP A 91 -17.17 -3.24 -10.98
N LYS A 92 -17.64 -3.62 -12.18
CA LYS A 92 -16.80 -3.66 -13.40
C LYS A 92 -16.19 -2.29 -13.72
N THR A 93 -16.93 -1.21 -13.49
CA THR A 93 -16.44 0.15 -13.74
C THR A 93 -15.34 0.51 -12.76
N GLU A 94 -15.50 0.18 -11.49
CA GLU A 94 -14.48 0.40 -10.46
C GLU A 94 -13.23 -0.46 -10.69
N PHE A 95 -13.39 -1.71 -11.11
CA PHE A 95 -12.26 -2.55 -11.56
C PHE A 95 -11.47 -1.88 -12.69
N LEU A 96 -12.14 -1.45 -13.76
CA LEU A 96 -11.49 -0.81 -14.90
C LEU A 96 -10.86 0.55 -14.55
N ARG A 97 -11.48 1.31 -13.63
CA ARG A 97 -10.88 2.53 -13.08
C ARG A 97 -9.61 2.21 -12.32
N GLY A 98 -9.63 1.18 -11.49
CA GLY A 98 -8.47 0.70 -10.75
C GLY A 98 -7.31 0.31 -11.67
N CYS A 99 -7.58 -0.40 -12.77
CA CYS A 99 -6.55 -0.74 -13.75
C CYS A 99 -5.89 0.51 -14.35
N ARG A 100 -6.67 1.52 -14.78
CA ARG A 100 -6.12 2.76 -15.34
C ARG A 100 -5.29 3.54 -14.32
N LEU A 101 -5.78 3.63 -13.08
CA LEU A 101 -5.06 4.27 -11.99
C LEU A 101 -3.73 3.56 -11.73
N TYR A 102 -3.71 2.22 -11.65
CA TYR A 102 -2.47 1.47 -11.46
C TYR A 102 -1.48 1.64 -12.61
N SER A 103 -1.94 1.69 -13.87
CA SER A 103 -1.05 1.95 -15.00
C SER A 103 -0.36 3.31 -14.87
N ASP A 104 -1.12 4.37 -14.59
CA ASP A 104 -0.57 5.71 -14.35
C ASP A 104 0.36 5.73 -13.12
N LEU A 105 0.02 4.99 -12.06
CA LEU A 105 0.81 4.91 -10.84
C LEU A 105 2.16 4.24 -11.10
N VAL A 106 2.17 3.09 -11.78
CA VAL A 106 3.41 2.38 -12.12
C VAL A 106 4.31 3.24 -13.00
N GLN A 107 3.73 3.96 -13.97
CA GLN A 107 4.48 4.90 -14.79
C GLN A 107 5.10 6.03 -13.95
N ALA A 108 4.29 6.71 -13.14
CA ALA A 108 4.77 7.84 -12.32
C ALA A 108 5.81 7.41 -11.27
N LEU A 109 5.69 6.18 -10.74
CA LEU A 109 6.68 5.63 -9.83
C LEU A 109 8.00 5.28 -10.51
N ALA A 110 7.98 4.87 -11.78
CA ALA A 110 9.19 4.58 -12.56
C ALA A 110 9.97 5.84 -12.95
N GLU A 111 9.35 7.01 -12.86
CA GLU A 111 9.96 8.32 -13.09
C GLU A 111 10.65 8.90 -11.84
N LEU A 112 10.48 8.26 -10.67
CA LEU A 112 11.18 8.66 -9.45
C LEU A 112 12.69 8.30 -9.52
N PRO A 113 13.55 9.15 -8.94
CA PRO A 113 15.00 8.98 -8.98
C PRO A 113 15.53 7.79 -8.17
#